data_AF-A0A0G1TUC4-F1
#
_entry.id   AF-A0A0G1TUC4-F1
#
_cell.length_a   1.000
_cell.length_b   1.000
_cell.length_c   1.000
_cell.angle_alpha   90.00
_cell.angle_beta   90.00
_cell.angle_gamma   90.00
#
_symmetry.space_group_name_H-M   'P 1'
#
loop_
_entity.id
_entity.type
_entity.pdbx_description
1 polymer ?
#
loop_
_entity_poly.entity_id
_entity_poly.type
_entity_poly.pdbx_seq_one_letter_code
_entity_poly.pdbx_strand_id
1 'polypeptide(L)'
;GEYISREAALKIEKSGVVSQIRARSPFTCKTIGGVCSKCYGLDLCYNKPIELGEAVGVIAAQSLGEPATQLTMRTFHFGGVAGAADITQGVPRAEELLEIRTPKNESILSPFKAVNRILSITE
;
A
#
# COMPACT_ATOMS: atom_id res chain seq x y z
N GLY A 1 4.32 11.65 21.11
CA GLY A 1 3.56 11.22 19.93
C GLY A 1 2.47 10.33 20.45
N GLU A 2 1.23 10.71 20.22
CA GLU A 2 0.05 10.02 20.75
C GLU A 2 -0.63 9.20 19.64
N TYR A 3 -1.42 8.23 20.04
CA TYR A 3 -2.22 7.43 19.11
C TYR A 3 -3.41 8.25 18.63
N ILE A 4 -3.62 8.26 17.32
CA ILE A 4 -4.79 8.92 16.73
C ILE A 4 -5.98 7.96 16.84
N SER A 5 -6.90 8.25 17.74
CA SER A 5 -8.17 7.52 17.84
C SER A 5 -9.09 7.86 16.66
N ARG A 6 -10.08 7.00 16.40
CA ARG A 6 -11.06 7.23 15.32
C ARG A 6 -11.80 8.56 15.48
N GLU A 7 -12.16 8.92 16.71
CA GLU A 7 -12.80 10.20 17.02
C GLU A 7 -11.88 11.40 16.77
N ALA A 8 -10.60 11.27 17.15
CA ALA A 8 -9.61 12.30 16.88
C ALA A 8 -9.38 12.47 15.37
N ALA A 9 -9.29 11.37 14.62
CA ALA A 9 -9.16 11.40 13.17
C ALA A 9 -10.33 12.14 12.50
N LEU A 10 -11.57 11.82 12.90
CA LEU A 10 -12.78 12.49 12.38
C LEU A 10 -12.81 13.99 12.71
N LYS A 11 -12.34 14.39 13.90
CA LYS A 11 -12.24 15.81 14.27
C LYS A 11 -11.20 16.52 13.40
N ILE A 12 -10.06 15.89 13.13
CA ILE A 12 -9.01 16.46 12.28
C ILE A 12 -9.52 16.62 10.85
N GLU A 13 -10.17 15.59 10.30
CA GLU A 13 -10.74 15.63 8.95
C GLU A 13 -11.80 16.75 8.81
N LYS A 14 -12.74 16.84 9.76
CA LYS A 14 -13.79 17.88 9.76
C LYS A 14 -13.25 19.29 9.97
N SER A 15 -12.13 19.43 10.69
CA SER A 15 -11.54 20.74 10.95
C SER A 15 -11.01 21.39 9.67
N GLY A 16 -10.58 20.60 8.68
CA GLY A 16 -9.99 21.09 7.43
C GLY A 16 -8.70 21.91 7.60
N VAL A 17 -8.15 21.98 8.83
CA VAL A 17 -7.02 22.88 9.17
C VAL A 17 -5.69 22.38 8.62
N VAL A 18 -5.57 21.07 8.35
CA VAL A 18 -4.29 20.45 8.01
C VAL A 18 -4.46 19.57 6.77
N SER A 19 -3.63 19.80 5.74
CA SER A 19 -3.60 18.98 4.52
C SER A 19 -2.76 17.71 4.68
N GLN A 20 -1.83 17.70 5.65
CA GLN A 20 -0.90 16.59 5.89
C GLN A 20 -0.57 16.44 7.37
N ILE A 21 -0.36 15.20 7.82
CA ILE A 21 -0.02 14.87 9.21
C ILE A 21 1.26 14.03 9.20
N ARG A 22 2.16 14.31 10.16
CA ARG A 22 3.33 13.46 10.39
C ARG A 22 2.96 12.28 11.27
N ALA A 23 2.94 11.08 10.69
CA ALA A 23 2.74 9.82 11.40
C ALA A 23 4.06 9.06 11.55
N ARG A 24 4.16 8.24 12.61
CA ARG A 24 5.22 7.22 12.70
C ARG A 24 4.84 6.04 11.82
N SER A 25 5.84 5.37 11.26
CA SER A 25 5.64 4.24 10.34
C SER A 25 6.76 3.21 10.52
N PRO A 26 6.50 1.92 10.21
CA PRO A 26 7.55 0.91 10.10
C PRO A 26 8.69 1.31 9.14
N PHE A 27 8.40 2.07 8.07
CA PHE A 27 9.41 2.49 7.07
C PHE A 27 10.52 3.37 7.63
N THR A 28 10.25 4.14 8.68
CA THR A 28 11.22 5.06 9.29
C THR A 28 11.73 4.57 10.64
N CYS A 29 11.43 3.31 10.99
CA CYS A 29 11.87 2.71 12.24
C CYS A 29 13.39 2.46 12.22
N LYS A 30 14.06 2.75 13.32
CA LYS A 30 15.52 2.55 13.47
C LYS A 30 15.88 1.25 14.21
N THR A 31 14.88 0.45 14.58
CA THR A 31 15.09 -0.81 15.29
C THR A 31 15.68 -1.84 14.35
N ILE A 32 16.71 -2.56 14.80
CA ILE A 32 17.35 -3.63 14.04
C ILE A 32 16.59 -4.94 14.31
N GLY A 33 16.23 -5.68 13.27
CA GLY A 33 15.59 -7.00 13.41
C GLY A 33 14.12 -6.97 13.87
N GLY A 34 13.42 -5.84 13.71
CA GLY A 34 12.01 -5.72 14.08
C GLY A 34 11.49 -4.29 13.97
N VAL A 35 10.30 -4.04 14.55
CA VAL A 35 9.66 -2.72 14.57
C VAL A 35 9.33 -2.36 16.02
N CYS A 36 9.59 -1.12 16.44
CA CYS A 36 9.22 -0.69 17.79
C CYS A 36 7.70 -0.47 17.90
N SER A 37 7.14 -0.64 19.12
CA SER A 37 5.70 -0.51 19.37
C SER A 37 5.12 0.83 18.95
N LYS A 38 5.90 1.92 19.08
CA LYS A 38 5.50 3.28 18.67
C LYS A 38 5.48 3.49 17.16
N CYS A 39 6.25 2.72 16.39
CA CYS A 39 6.28 2.81 14.92
C CYS A 39 5.29 1.84 14.28
N TYR A 40 5.05 0.68 14.92
CA TYR A 40 4.02 -0.26 14.51
C TYR A 40 2.62 0.33 14.78
N GLY A 41 2.39 0.79 16.01
CA GLY A 41 1.15 1.44 16.38
C GLY A 41 0.23 0.55 17.21
N LEU A 42 -0.99 0.37 16.72
CA LEU A 42 -2.04 -0.41 17.36
C LEU A 42 -2.10 -1.80 16.75
N ASP A 43 -2.34 -2.79 17.61
CA ASP A 43 -2.81 -4.11 17.19
C ASP A 43 -4.26 -4.00 16.73
N LEU A 44 -4.53 -4.42 15.49
CA LEU A 44 -5.85 -4.38 14.88
C LEU A 44 -6.79 -5.47 15.41
N CYS A 45 -6.27 -6.55 16.00
CA CYS A 45 -7.07 -7.63 16.57
C CYS A 45 -7.76 -7.19 17.88
N TYR A 46 -7.03 -6.51 18.76
CA TYR A 46 -7.53 -6.09 20.07
C TYR A 46 -7.78 -4.58 20.19
N ASN A 47 -7.43 -3.81 19.16
CA ASN A 47 -7.55 -2.35 19.12
C ASN A 47 -6.85 -1.65 20.30
N LYS A 48 -5.67 -2.17 20.64
CA LYS A 48 -4.81 -1.71 21.75
C LYS A 48 -3.37 -1.51 21.24
N PRO A 49 -2.51 -0.77 21.95
CA PRO A 49 -1.10 -0.72 21.62
C PRO A 49 -0.50 -2.12 21.52
N ILE A 50 0.33 -2.36 20.50
CA ILE A 50 0.96 -3.66 20.28
C ILE A 50 1.82 -4.07 21.48
N GLU A 51 1.74 -5.35 21.85
CA GLU A 51 2.59 -5.92 22.90
C GLU A 51 3.99 -6.25 22.36
N LEU A 52 4.97 -6.28 23.26
CA LEU A 52 6.35 -6.61 22.88
C LEU A 52 6.46 -8.12 22.66
N GLY A 53 7.12 -8.50 21.56
CA GLY A 53 7.29 -9.91 21.16
C GLY A 53 6.26 -10.42 20.17
N GLU A 54 5.29 -9.59 19.77
CA GLU A 54 4.26 -9.99 18.81
C GLU A 54 4.85 -10.28 17.41
N ALA A 55 4.38 -11.35 16.77
CA ALA A 55 4.88 -11.84 15.49
C ALA A 55 4.31 -11.03 14.29
N VAL A 56 4.48 -9.72 14.31
CA VAL A 56 3.86 -8.77 13.37
C VAL A 56 4.18 -9.05 11.89
N GLY A 57 5.33 -9.65 11.59
CA GLY A 57 5.71 -10.04 10.22
C GLY A 57 4.88 -11.20 9.68
N VAL A 58 4.59 -12.20 10.53
CA VAL A 58 3.75 -13.35 10.16
C VAL A 58 2.32 -12.89 9.93
N ILE A 59 1.79 -12.04 10.83
CA ILE A 59 0.46 -11.45 10.71
C ILE A 59 0.32 -10.67 9.40
N ALA A 60 1.32 -9.83 9.07
CA ALA A 60 1.32 -9.07 7.83
C ALA A 60 1.35 -9.96 6.58
N ALA A 61 2.17 -11.02 6.60
CA ALA A 61 2.28 -11.97 5.50
C ALA A 61 0.95 -12.72 5.25
N GLN A 62 0.29 -13.20 6.30
CA GLN A 62 -1.02 -13.86 6.20
C GLN A 62 -2.10 -12.90 5.72
N SER A 63 -2.14 -11.68 6.26
CA SER A 63 -3.11 -10.64 5.88
C SER A 63 -3.04 -10.29 4.40
N LEU A 64 -1.86 -10.42 3.77
CA LEU A 64 -1.66 -10.26 2.33
C LEU A 64 -1.94 -11.55 1.55
N GLY A 65 -1.54 -12.70 2.08
CA GLY A 65 -1.64 -14.00 1.41
C GLY A 65 -3.07 -14.54 1.28
N GLU A 66 -3.90 -14.42 2.31
CA GLU A 66 -5.28 -14.93 2.28
C GLU A 66 -6.12 -14.27 1.16
N PRO A 67 -6.16 -12.93 1.02
CA PRO A 67 -6.84 -12.29 -0.10
C PRO A 67 -6.25 -12.65 -1.46
N ALA A 68 -4.94 -12.88 -1.55
CA ALA A 68 -4.30 -13.26 -2.81
C ALA A 68 -4.88 -14.57 -3.34
N THR A 69 -5.04 -15.58 -2.49
CA THR A 69 -5.67 -16.86 -2.88
C THR A 69 -7.13 -16.69 -3.33
N GLN A 70 -7.87 -15.77 -2.69
CA GLN A 70 -9.24 -15.44 -3.08
C GLN A 70 -9.30 -14.75 -4.45
N LEU A 71 -8.36 -13.87 -4.76
CA LEU A 71 -8.29 -13.16 -6.03
C LEU A 71 -7.99 -14.12 -7.19
N THR A 72 -7.11 -15.11 -7.00
CA THR A 72 -6.82 -16.13 -8.02
C THR A 72 -8.04 -17.01 -8.32
N MET A 73 -8.81 -17.39 -7.31
CA MET A 73 -10.05 -18.17 -7.49
C MET A 73 -11.09 -17.41 -8.33
N ARG A 74 -11.24 -16.09 -8.13
CA ARG A 74 -12.18 -15.27 -8.92
C ARG A 74 -11.75 -15.15 -10.39
N THR A 75 -10.44 -15.05 -10.67
CA THR A 75 -9.96 -14.91 -12.06
C THR A 75 -10.27 -16.11 -12.96
N PHE A 76 -10.39 -17.33 -12.43
CA PHE A 76 -10.74 -18.51 -13.23
C PHE A 76 -12.26 -18.62 -13.53
N HIS A 77 -13.12 -18.06 -12.69
CA HIS A 77 -14.58 -18.14 -12.87
C HIS A 77 -15.16 -17.03 -13.77
N PHE A 78 -14.51 -15.86 -13.86
CA PHE A 78 -14.88 -14.82 -14.83
C PHE A 78 -14.32 -15.07 -16.24
N GLY A 79 -14.07 -16.34 -16.57
CA GLY A 79 -13.38 -16.79 -17.78
C GLY A 79 -13.79 -16.01 -19.04
N GLY A 80 -12.83 -15.29 -19.61
CA GLY A 80 -12.85 -14.94 -21.03
C GLY A 80 -13.70 -13.74 -21.46
N VAL A 81 -14.00 -12.76 -20.60
CA VAL A 81 -14.48 -11.46 -21.14
C VAL A 81 -13.29 -10.77 -21.81
N ALA A 82 -13.32 -10.75 -23.14
CA ALA A 82 -12.37 -10.13 -24.07
C ALA A 82 -12.32 -8.59 -23.96
N GLY A 83 -12.20 -8.07 -22.75
CA GLY A 83 -12.01 -6.66 -22.42
C GLY A 83 -10.73 -6.41 -21.60
N ALA A 84 -9.87 -7.42 -21.44
CA ALA A 84 -8.56 -7.35 -20.78
C ALA A 84 -7.49 -6.64 -21.65
N ALA A 85 -7.91 -5.69 -22.48
CA ALA A 85 -7.00 -4.66 -22.94
C ALA A 85 -6.80 -3.74 -21.73
N ASP A 86 -5.60 -3.82 -21.18
CA ASP A 86 -5.02 -2.87 -20.23
C ASP A 86 -5.03 -3.29 -18.74
N ILE A 87 -3.80 -3.25 -18.20
CA ILE A 87 -3.35 -3.38 -16.81
C ILE A 87 -3.83 -4.59 -16.00
N THR A 88 -3.00 -5.64 -15.93
CA THR A 88 -2.72 -6.47 -14.74
C THR A 88 -3.61 -6.18 -13.51
N GLN A 89 -4.86 -6.66 -13.47
CA GLN A 89 -5.73 -6.48 -12.30
C GLN A 89 -5.75 -7.79 -11.49
N GLY A 90 -5.29 -7.73 -10.24
CA GLY A 90 -5.32 -8.86 -9.31
C GLY A 90 -3.93 -9.37 -8.91
N VAL A 91 -3.81 -10.69 -8.73
CA VAL A 91 -2.59 -11.35 -8.22
C VAL A 91 -1.34 -11.10 -9.08
N PRO A 92 -1.40 -11.13 -10.43
CA PRO A 92 -0.21 -10.92 -11.24
C PRO A 92 0.45 -9.54 -11.02
N ARG A 93 -0.35 -8.51 -10.70
CA ARG A 93 0.20 -7.20 -10.38
C ARG A 93 0.83 -7.13 -9.00
N ALA A 94 0.24 -7.81 -8.02
CA ALA A 94 0.82 -7.91 -6.69
C ALA A 94 2.18 -8.63 -6.76
N GLU A 95 2.29 -9.71 -7.54
CA GLU A 95 3.57 -10.41 -7.79
C GLU A 95 4.59 -9.50 -8.46
N GLU A 96 4.21 -8.79 -9.53
CA GLU A 96 5.10 -7.83 -10.20
C GLU A 96 5.68 -6.78 -9.22
N LEU A 97 4.83 -6.25 -8.32
CA LEU A 97 5.23 -5.24 -7.35
C LEU A 97 6.11 -5.80 -6.22
N LEU A 98 5.83 -7.01 -5.75
CA LEU A 98 6.58 -7.66 -4.66
C LEU A 98 7.92 -8.22 -5.14
N GLU A 99 8.00 -8.69 -6.38
CA GLU A 99 9.22 -9.24 -6.98
C GLU A 99 10.04 -8.20 -7.77
N ILE A 100 9.60 -6.93 -7.79
CA ILE A 100 10.29 -5.83 -8.50
C ILE A 100 10.49 -6.17 -9.99
N ARG A 101 9.46 -6.72 -10.62
CA ARG A 101 9.50 -7.05 -12.06
C ARG A 101 9.18 -5.82 -12.89
N THR A 102 9.75 -5.76 -14.09
CA THR A 102 9.42 -4.73 -15.08
C THR A 102 7.94 -4.86 -15.48
N PRO A 103 7.15 -3.79 -15.36
CA PRO A 103 5.72 -3.83 -15.69
C PRO A 103 5.54 -4.00 -17.19
N LYS A 104 4.48 -4.69 -17.61
CA LYS A 104 4.21 -4.91 -19.04
C LYS A 104 3.95 -3.61 -19.80
N ASN A 105 3.31 -2.63 -19.15
CA ASN A 105 3.04 -1.30 -19.69
C ASN A 105 3.94 -0.28 -18.96
N GLU A 106 5.16 -0.10 -19.47
CA GLU A 106 6.10 0.86 -18.90
C GLU A 106 5.68 2.30 -19.22
N SER A 107 5.85 3.18 -18.22
CA SER A 107 5.61 4.62 -18.38
C SER A 107 6.95 5.34 -18.37
N ILE A 108 7.14 6.27 -19.31
CA ILE A 108 8.34 7.09 -19.35
C ILE A 108 8.25 8.14 -18.23
N LEU A 109 9.15 8.05 -17.26
CA LEU A 109 9.30 9.05 -16.21
C LEU A 109 10.30 10.13 -16.63
N SER A 110 9.98 11.40 -16.35
CA SER A 110 10.92 12.49 -16.58
C SER A 110 12.03 12.44 -15.52
N PRO A 111 13.32 12.34 -15.90
CA PRO A 111 14.43 12.37 -14.95
C PRO A 111 14.65 13.77 -14.36
N PHE A 112 14.07 14.81 -14.98
CA PHE A 112 14.24 16.20 -14.58
C PHE A 112 12.89 16.89 -14.35
N LYS A 113 12.87 17.82 -13.38
CA LYS A 113 11.75 18.73 -13.19
C LYS A 113 11.85 19.85 -14.24
N ALA A 114 11.05 19.76 -15.29
CA ALA A 114 11.02 20.73 -16.37
C ALA A 114 9.59 21.12 -16.73
N VAL A 115 9.43 22.29 -17.35
CA VAL A 115 8.16 22.68 -17.99
C VAL A 115 8.16 22.02 -19.36
N ASN A 116 7.45 20.90 -19.47
CA ASN A 116 7.37 20.15 -20.73
C ASN A 116 6.33 20.79 -21.66
N ARG A 117 6.71 20.99 -22.92
CA ARG A 117 5.79 21.32 -24.00
C ARG A 117 5.51 20.04 -24.77
N ILE A 118 4.25 19.61 -24.77
CA ILE A 118 3.82 18.48 -25.61
C ILE A 118 3.78 19.00 -27.05
N LEU A 119 4.69 18.51 -27.89
CA LEU A 119 4.62 18.68 -29.33
C LEU A 119 3.98 17.41 -29.87
N SER A 120 2.69 17.47 -30.18
CA SER A 120 2.04 16.40 -30.95
C SER A 120 2.59 16.48 -32.37
N ILE A 121 3.54 15.62 -32.71
CA ILE A 121 3.86 15.34 -34.10
C ILE A 121 2.78 14.38 -34.56
N THR A 122 1.73 14.92 -35.17
CA THR A 122 0.81 14.13 -36.01
C THR A 122 1.56 13.81 -37.29
N GLU A 123 1.84 12.53 -37.52
CA GLU A 123 1.88 11.99 -38.89
C GLU A 123 0.44 11.76 -39.38
#